data_AF-A0A183V9N8-F1
#
_entry.id   AF-A0A183V9N8-F1
#
_cell.length_a   1.000
_cell.length_b   1.000
_cell.length_c   1.000
_cell.angle_alpha   90.00
_cell.angle_beta   90.00
_cell.angle_gamma   90.00
#
_symmetry.space_group_name_H-M   'P 1'
#
loop_
_entity.id
_entity.type
_entity.pdbx_description
1 polymer ?
#
loop_
_entity_poly.entity_id
_entity_poly.type
_entity_poly.pdbx_seq_one_letter_code
_entity_poly.pdbx_strand_id
1 'polypeptide(L)'
;MVRSNSFDGAHTGDPERDLAYEREHKRRGDSFGEEGIPEDVVQYLVYFKRMVDEENVAEIHSLYEHGFPDLTERFFQQKLWPNEDAVENVVGAGEL
;
A
#
# COMPACT_ATOMS: atom_id res chain seq x y z
N MET A 1 16.24 -13.38 43.12
CA MET A 1 15.95 -11.93 42.93
C MET A 1 17.00 -11.40 41.94
N VAL A 2 16.75 -10.69 40.84
CA VAL A 2 15.59 -10.02 40.24
C VAL A 2 15.76 -10.11 38.71
N ARG A 3 14.64 -10.16 37.99
CA ARG A 3 14.54 -10.17 36.52
C ARG A 3 14.96 -8.82 35.93
N SER A 4 15.75 -8.81 34.86
CA SER A 4 15.80 -7.66 33.94
C SER A 4 15.93 -8.15 32.50
N ASN A 5 14.76 -8.23 31.86
CA ASN A 5 14.57 -8.47 30.44
C ASN A 5 14.87 -7.14 29.71
N SER A 6 16.08 -6.94 29.19
CA SER A 6 16.42 -5.75 28.39
C SER A 6 15.82 -5.90 26.99
N PHE A 7 14.55 -5.52 26.89
CA PHE A 7 13.88 -5.20 25.64
C PHE A 7 14.24 -3.75 25.29
N ASP A 8 15.46 -3.53 24.79
CA ASP A 8 15.91 -2.22 24.29
C ASP A 8 16.12 -2.36 22.78
N GLY A 9 15.00 -2.32 22.06
CA GLY A 9 14.94 -2.66 20.64
C GLY A 9 14.07 -1.71 19.83
N ALA A 10 13.82 -0.50 20.32
CA ALA A 10 13.14 0.52 19.55
C ALA A 10 13.52 1.90 20.09
N HIS A 11 14.01 2.78 19.20
CA HIS A 11 14.29 4.21 19.42
C HIS A 11 15.60 4.52 20.18
N THR A 12 16.72 4.50 19.47
CA THR A 12 18.07 4.84 19.99
C THR A 12 18.24 6.34 20.30
N GLY A 13 17.21 7.16 20.08
CA GLY A 13 17.24 8.61 20.28
C GLY A 13 18.19 9.35 19.35
N ASP A 14 18.62 8.70 18.26
CA ASP A 14 19.56 9.23 17.29
C ASP A 14 18.79 9.84 16.11
N PRO A 15 18.73 11.17 16.00
CA PRO A 15 17.90 11.85 15.01
C PRO A 15 18.33 11.55 13.57
N GLU A 16 19.60 11.17 13.33
CA GLU A 16 20.07 10.82 11.99
C GLU A 16 19.46 9.49 11.51
N ARG A 17 19.35 8.49 12.38
CA ARG A 17 18.68 7.22 12.05
C ARG A 17 17.18 7.38 11.84
N ASP A 18 16.53 8.22 12.64
CA ASP A 18 15.10 8.50 12.47
C ASP A 18 14.85 9.23 11.13
N LEU A 19 15.68 10.23 10.81
CA LEU A 19 15.62 10.93 9.50
C LEU A 19 15.93 10.02 8.32
N ALA A 20 16.86 9.07 8.47
CA ALA A 20 17.18 8.10 7.43
C ALA A 20 16.03 7.11 7.20
N TYR A 21 15.40 6.63 8.28
CA TYR A 21 14.21 5.79 8.22
C TYR A 21 13.05 6.52 7.55
N GLU A 22 12.78 7.76 7.94
CA GLU A 22 11.69 8.57 7.37
C GLU A 22 11.96 8.92 5.88
N ARG A 23 13.21 9.22 5.51
CA ARG A 23 13.62 9.45 4.11
C ARG A 23 13.49 8.19 3.26
N GLU A 24 13.84 7.04 3.82
CA GLU A 24 13.68 5.75 3.15
C GLU A 24 12.20 5.38 3.02
N HIS A 25 11.39 5.58 4.06
CA HIS A 25 9.94 5.39 4.02
C HIS A 25 9.28 6.30 2.99
N LYS A 26 9.69 7.57 2.90
CA LYS A 26 9.17 8.51 1.91
C LYS A 26 9.57 8.13 0.49
N ARG A 27 10.82 7.65 0.28
CA ARG A 27 11.24 7.09 -1.01
C ARG A 27 10.54 5.78 -1.38
N ARG A 28 10.15 4.97 -0.40
CA ARG A 28 9.39 3.73 -0.63
C ARG A 28 7.88 3.97 -0.75
N GLY A 29 7.33 5.02 -0.16
CA GLY A 29 5.93 5.41 -0.29
C GLY A 29 5.60 5.88 -1.70
N ASP A 30 6.49 6.64 -2.32
CA ASP A 30 6.40 7.03 -3.74
C ASP A 30 6.94 5.93 -4.68
N SER A 31 6.63 4.66 -4.42
CA SER A 31 7.16 3.51 -5.19
C SER A 31 6.85 3.56 -6.70
N PHE A 32 5.88 4.38 -7.13
CA PHE A 32 5.37 4.45 -8.51
C PHE A 32 5.44 5.84 -9.14
N GLY A 33 6.10 6.82 -8.51
CA GLY A 33 6.05 8.24 -8.92
C GLY A 33 6.44 8.52 -10.39
N GLU A 34 7.47 7.85 -10.93
CA GLU A 34 7.92 8.04 -12.33
C GLU A 34 7.54 6.87 -13.27
N GLU A 35 7.37 5.65 -12.75
CA GLU A 35 7.06 4.45 -13.55
C GLU A 35 5.56 4.25 -13.78
N GLY A 36 4.70 4.91 -13.00
CA GLY A 36 3.24 4.73 -13.08
C GLY A 36 2.76 3.41 -12.47
N ILE A 37 1.49 3.36 -12.07
CA ILE A 37 0.88 2.15 -11.50
C ILE A 37 0.66 1.12 -12.63
N PRO A 38 0.97 -0.18 -12.42
CA PRO A 38 0.72 -1.22 -13.42
C PRO A 38 -0.75 -1.27 -13.85
N GLU A 39 -1.00 -1.52 -15.15
CA GLU A 39 -2.35 -1.53 -15.72
C GLU A 39 -3.28 -2.56 -15.04
N ASP A 40 -2.77 -3.75 -14.70
CA ASP A 40 -3.54 -4.76 -13.96
C ASP A 40 -4.05 -4.24 -12.61
N VAL A 41 -3.22 -3.46 -11.90
CA VAL A 41 -3.57 -2.85 -10.61
C VAL A 41 -4.59 -1.73 -10.82
N VAL A 42 -4.41 -0.91 -11.86
CA VAL A 42 -5.37 0.12 -12.24
C VAL A 42 -6.75 -0.48 -12.51
N GLN A 43 -6.81 -1.52 -13.35
CA GLN A 43 -8.06 -2.19 -13.69
C GLN A 43 -8.73 -2.81 -12.46
N TYR A 44 -7.95 -3.40 -11.57
CA TYR A 44 -8.45 -3.92 -10.30
C TYR A 44 -9.05 -2.82 -9.42
N LEU A 45 -8.36 -1.70 -9.22
CA LEU A 45 -8.84 -0.60 -8.38
C LEU A 45 -10.14 0.00 -8.92
N VAL A 46 -10.23 0.20 -10.24
CA VAL A 46 -11.44 0.70 -10.91
C VAL A 46 -12.59 -0.28 -10.76
N TYR A 47 -12.35 -1.58 -10.99
CA TYR A 47 -13.39 -2.60 -10.84
C TYR A 47 -13.84 -2.75 -9.38
N PHE A 48 -12.89 -2.74 -8.44
CA PHE A 48 -13.17 -2.82 -7.01
C PHE A 48 -14.04 -1.65 -6.54
N LYS A 49 -13.68 -0.41 -6.93
CA LYS A 49 -14.50 0.78 -6.63
C LYS A 49 -15.92 0.63 -7.16
N ARG A 50 -16.07 0.18 -8.40
CA ARG A 50 -17.38 -0.05 -9.02
C ARG A 50 -18.20 -1.08 -8.23
N MET A 51 -17.60 -2.19 -7.78
CA MET A 51 -18.30 -3.19 -6.98
C MET A 51 -18.73 -2.64 -5.61
N VAL A 52 -17.94 -1.74 -5.02
CA VAL A 52 -18.30 -1.02 -3.80
C VAL A 52 -19.51 -0.11 -4.04
N ASP A 53 -19.53 0.63 -5.15
CA ASP A 53 -20.66 1.51 -5.51
C ASP A 53 -21.94 0.72 -5.84
N GLU A 54 -21.81 -0.45 -6.46
CA GLU A 54 -22.92 -1.37 -6.76
C GLU A 54 -23.35 -2.22 -5.53
N GLU A 55 -22.70 -2.04 -4.37
CA GLU A 55 -22.94 -2.80 -3.14
C GLU A 55 -22.86 -4.33 -3.34
N ASN A 56 -22.05 -4.79 -4.29
CA ASN A 56 -21.91 -6.20 -4.63
C ASN A 56 -20.96 -6.92 -3.65
N VAL A 57 -21.44 -7.19 -2.44
CA VAL A 57 -20.66 -7.78 -1.34
C VAL A 57 -19.99 -9.10 -1.71
N ALA A 58 -20.66 -9.94 -2.52
CA ALA A 58 -20.11 -11.23 -2.94
C ALA A 58 -18.84 -11.03 -3.79
N GLU A 59 -18.88 -10.10 -4.74
CA GLU A 59 -17.74 -9.82 -5.59
C GLU A 59 -16.63 -9.08 -4.83
N ILE A 60 -16.98 -8.14 -3.96
CA ILE A 60 -16.01 -7.46 -3.07
C ILE A 60 -15.24 -8.49 -2.25
N HIS A 61 -15.93 -9.49 -1.69
CA HIS A 61 -15.29 -10.58 -0.94
C HIS A 61 -14.32 -11.37 -1.81
N SER A 62 -14.73 -11.78 -3.02
CA SER A 62 -13.90 -12.49 -3.98
C SER A 62 -12.64 -11.69 -4.37
N LEU A 63 -12.81 -10.40 -4.68
CA LEU A 63 -11.73 -9.49 -5.03
C LEU A 63 -10.74 -9.27 -3.88
N TYR A 64 -11.22 -9.28 -2.64
CA TYR A 64 -10.37 -9.14 -1.46
C TYR A 64 -9.65 -10.44 -1.12
N GLU A 65 -10.31 -11.59 -1.22
CA GLU A 65 -9.72 -12.90 -0.89
C GLU A 65 -8.75 -13.43 -1.94
N HIS A 66 -8.96 -13.09 -3.22
CA HIS A 66 -8.20 -13.65 -4.33
C HIS A 66 -7.47 -12.60 -5.15
N GLY A 67 -8.15 -11.52 -5.53
CA GLY A 67 -7.58 -10.48 -6.40
C GLY A 67 -6.47 -9.67 -5.71
N PHE A 68 -6.72 -9.22 -4.48
CA PHE A 68 -5.76 -8.40 -3.73
C PHE A 68 -4.46 -9.15 -3.40
N PRO A 69 -4.48 -10.41 -2.92
CA PRO A 69 -3.25 -11.18 -2.70
C PRO A 69 -2.46 -11.42 -3.99
N ASP A 70 -3.12 -11.80 -5.10
CA ASP A 70 -2.43 -12.05 -6.38
C ASP A 70 -1.64 -10.82 -6.86
N LEU A 71 -2.27 -9.64 -6.84
CA LEU A 71 -1.61 -8.39 -7.23
C LEU A 71 -0.51 -8.00 -6.26
N THR A 72 -0.73 -8.21 -4.95
CA THR A 72 0.27 -7.94 -3.92
C THR A 72 1.52 -8.78 -4.13
N GLU A 73 1.35 -10.08 -4.39
CA GLU A 73 2.46 -10.99 -4.66
C GLU A 73 3.16 -10.73 -5.99
N ARG A 74 2.47 -10.17 -6.99
CA ARG A 74 3.06 -9.92 -8.31
C ARG A 74 3.80 -8.59 -8.41
N PHE A 75 3.27 -7.54 -7.77
CA PHE A 75 3.76 -6.16 -7.96
C PHE A 75 4.27 -5.50 -6.67
N PHE A 76 3.91 -6.01 -5.49
CA PHE A 76 4.12 -5.32 -4.21
C PHE A 76 4.87 -6.17 -3.16
N GLN A 77 5.66 -7.17 -3.58
CA GLN A 77 6.49 -7.95 -2.65
C GLN A 77 7.62 -7.13 -2.01
N GLN A 78 8.18 -6.20 -2.76
CA GLN A 78 9.30 -5.35 -2.32
C GLN A 78 8.99 -3.85 -2.41
N LYS A 79 7.81 -3.50 -2.93
CA LYS A 79 7.31 -2.14 -3.09
C LYS A 79 6.03 -2.00 -2.28
N LEU A 80 5.77 -0.81 -1.75
CA LEU A 80 4.51 -0.51 -1.08
C LEU A 80 3.39 -0.32 -2.11
N TRP A 81 2.15 -0.60 -1.71
CA TRP A 81 0.99 -0.18 -2.50
C TRP A 81 1.01 1.33 -2.77
N PRO A 82 0.45 1.80 -3.89
CA PRO A 82 0.34 3.22 -4.18
C PRO A 82 -0.36 3.99 -3.04
N ASN A 83 0.11 5.21 -2.80
CA ASN A 83 -0.49 6.13 -1.82
C ASN A 83 -1.89 6.56 -2.25
N GLU A 84 -2.63 7.16 -1.31
CA GLU A 84 -4.00 7.64 -1.53
C GLU A 84 -4.13 8.58 -2.73
N ASP A 85 -3.22 9.55 -2.90
CA ASP A 85 -3.25 10.47 -4.04
C ASP A 85 -3.14 9.73 -5.38
N ALA A 86 -2.30 8.69 -5.44
CA ALA A 86 -2.10 7.93 -6.66
C ALA A 86 -3.31 7.03 -6.96
N VAL A 87 -3.93 6.45 -5.93
CA VAL A 87 -5.18 5.69 -6.05
C VAL A 87 -6.32 6.63 -6.46
N GLU A 88 -6.44 7.81 -5.87
CA GLU A 88 -7.45 8.82 -6.21
C GLU A 88 -7.33 9.23 -7.68
N ASN A 89 -6.11 9.46 -8.18
CA ASN A 89 -5.91 9.76 -9.60
C ASN A 89 -6.36 8.60 -10.51
N VAL A 90 -6.28 7.35 -10.06
CA VAL A 90 -6.72 6.18 -10.82
C VAL A 90 -8.25 6.03 -10.79
N VAL A 91 -8.87 6.13 -9.61
CA VAL A 91 -10.31 5.91 -9.47
C VAL A 91 -11.13 7.15 -9.80
N GLY A 92 -10.60 8.34 -9.52
CA GLY A 92 -11.23 9.64 -9.74
C GLY A 92 -11.09 10.16 -11.17
N ALA A 93 -10.10 9.71 -11.94
CA ALA A 93 -10.03 10.02 -13.38
C ALA A 93 -11.13 9.36 -14.22
N GLY A 94 -11.91 8.43 -13.63
CA GLY A 94 -13.02 7.74 -14.29
C GLY A 94 -14.36 8.48 -14.28
N GLU A 95 -14.48 9.65 -13.64
CA GLU A 95 -15.73 10.43 -13.56
C GLU A 95 -15.66 11.80 -14.27
N LEU A 96 -15.53 11.79 -15.60
CA LEU A 96 -15.88 12.93 -16.48
C LEU A 96 -16.68 12.49 -17.71
#